data_AF-A0A168Q028-F1
#
_entry.id   AF-A0A168Q028-F1
#
_cell.length_a   1.000
_cell.length_b   1.000
_cell.length_c   1.000
_cell.angle_alpha   90.00
_cell.angle_beta   90.00
_cell.angle_gamma   90.00
#
_symmetry.space_group_name_H-M   'P 1'
#
loop_
_entity.id
_entity.type
_entity.pdbx_description
1 polymer ?
#
loop_
_entity_poly.entity_id
_entity_poly.type
_entity_poly.pdbx_seq_one_letter_code
_entity_poly.pdbx_strand_id
1 'polypeptide(L)'
;MPSAGKIVKHLIAKHGPLTTNSLATHVSTFEKQLVSKSHMKHHILASLEGQGVLYKKVHRDATTLKSSWRWEFTNEADAALYKELK
;
A
#
# COMPACT_ATOMS: atom_id res chain seq x y z
N MET A 1 4.09 8.75 -17.09
CA MET A 1 4.74 7.85 -16.11
C MET A 1 3.80 7.68 -14.92
N PRO A 2 3.33 6.47 -14.57
CA PRO A 2 2.56 6.29 -13.34
C PRO A 2 3.45 6.67 -12.14
N SER A 3 2.95 7.50 -11.23
CA SER A 3 3.69 7.91 -10.04
C SER A 3 3.77 6.76 -9.04
N ALA A 4 4.80 6.71 -8.20
CA ALA A 4 4.99 5.65 -7.20
C ALA A 4 3.77 5.45 -6.26
N GLY A 5 3.01 6.53 -5.96
CA GLY A 5 1.74 6.42 -5.25
C GLY A 5 0.66 5.64 -6.01
N LYS A 6 0.61 5.74 -7.34
CA LYS A 6 -0.32 4.99 -8.20
C LYS A 6 -0.01 3.49 -8.17
N ILE A 7 1.27 3.11 -8.12
CA ILE A 7 1.69 1.71 -7.95
C ILE A 7 1.24 1.16 -6.59
N VAL A 8 1.50 1.90 -5.51
CA VAL A 8 1.11 1.46 -4.16
C VAL A 8 -0.40 1.26 -4.06
N LYS A 9 -1.19 2.21 -4.57
CA LYS A 9 -2.65 2.09 -4.65
C LYS A 9 -3.07 0.85 -5.44
N HIS A 10 -2.47 0.62 -6.62
CA HIS A 10 -2.75 -0.57 -7.43
C HIS A 10 -2.45 -1.87 -6.69
N LEU A 11 -1.30 -1.96 -6.01
CA LEU A 11 -0.91 -3.17 -5.27
C LEU A 11 -1.91 -3.49 -4.15
N ILE A 12 -2.32 -2.48 -3.37
CA ILE A 12 -3.31 -2.67 -2.30
C ILE A 12 -4.69 -3.00 -2.91
N ALA A 13 -5.06 -2.40 -4.04
CA ALA A 13 -6.34 -2.68 -4.70
C ALA A 13 -6.41 -4.10 -5.28
N LYS A 14 -5.28 -4.58 -5.80
CA LYS A 14 -5.17 -5.91 -6.43
C LYS A 14 -5.04 -7.04 -5.42
N HIS A 15 -4.22 -6.86 -4.40
CA HIS A 15 -3.89 -7.89 -3.41
C HIS A 15 -4.65 -7.74 -2.07
N GLY A 16 -5.35 -6.62 -1.89
CA GLY A 16 -6.04 -6.29 -0.64
C GLY A 16 -5.11 -5.64 0.40
N PRO A 17 -5.52 -5.66 1.68
CA PRO A 17 -4.76 -5.08 2.79
C PRO A 17 -3.33 -5.63 2.89
N LEU A 18 -2.33 -4.78 2.67
CA LEU A 18 -0.92 -5.21 2.65
C LEU A 18 -0.07 -4.49 3.69
N THR A 19 0.93 -5.19 4.23
CA THR A 19 1.94 -4.57 5.10
C THR A 19 2.96 -3.79 4.28
N THR A 20 3.64 -2.82 4.90
CA THR A 20 4.77 -2.11 4.26
C THR A 20 5.87 -3.06 3.78
N ASN A 21 6.05 -4.21 4.45
CA ASN A 21 7.02 -5.23 4.04
C ASN A 21 6.56 -5.93 2.75
N SER A 22 5.31 -6.37 2.70
CA SER A 22 4.74 -7.00 1.51
C SER A 22 4.71 -6.05 0.32
N LEU A 23 4.32 -4.78 0.55
CA LEU A 23 4.39 -3.74 -0.47
C LEU A 23 5.81 -3.57 -0.99
N ALA A 24 6.81 -3.51 -0.10
CA ALA A 24 8.21 -3.39 -0.52
C ALA A 24 8.65 -4.58 -1.38
N THR A 25 8.25 -5.81 -1.04
CA THR A 25 8.56 -7.01 -1.84
C THR A 25 7.92 -6.96 -3.22
N HIS A 26 6.67 -6.51 -3.33
CA HIS A 26 6.01 -6.34 -4.63
C HIS A 26 6.61 -5.17 -5.43
N VAL A 27 7.07 -4.13 -4.74
CA VAL A 27 7.71 -2.95 -5.33
C VAL A 27 9.11 -3.25 -5.86
N SER A 28 9.84 -4.23 -5.33
CA SER A 28 11.09 -4.70 -5.93
C SER A 28 10.91 -5.10 -7.40
N THR A 29 9.72 -5.59 -7.78
CA THR A 29 9.39 -5.85 -9.19
C THR A 29 9.21 -4.57 -10.03
N PHE A 30 8.93 -3.44 -9.39
CA PHE A 30 8.74 -2.10 -10.00
C PHE A 30 9.92 -1.14 -9.69
N GLU A 31 11.09 -1.69 -9.32
CA GLU A 31 12.26 -1.00 -8.74
C GLU A 31 12.70 0.29 -9.43
N LYS A 32 12.42 0.45 -10.73
CA LYS A 32 12.74 1.66 -11.49
C LYS A 32 12.01 2.92 -11.02
N GLN A 33 10.95 2.81 -10.21
CA GLN A 33 10.13 3.97 -9.82
C GLN A 33 10.12 4.29 -8.32
N LEU A 34 10.69 3.44 -7.46
CA LEU A 34 10.64 3.61 -6.01
C LEU A 34 12.05 3.64 -5.42
N VAL A 35 12.45 4.85 -4.98
CA VAL A 35 13.82 5.17 -4.54
C VAL A 35 14.29 4.33 -3.35
N SER A 36 13.39 3.95 -2.43
CA SER A 36 13.71 3.13 -1.24
C SER A 36 12.45 2.76 -0.43
N LYS A 37 12.53 1.69 0.38
CA LYS A 37 11.47 1.32 1.36
C LYS A 37 11.14 2.45 2.34
N SER A 38 12.15 3.17 2.83
CA SER A 38 11.95 4.33 3.71
C SER A 38 11.23 5.46 2.97
N HIS A 39 11.60 5.73 1.71
CA HIS A 39 10.92 6.73 0.89
C HIS A 39 9.45 6.35 0.70
N MET A 40 9.16 5.09 0.40
CA MET A 40 7.79 4.60 0.26
C MET A 40 6.98 4.80 1.53
N LYS A 41 7.54 4.49 2.71
CA LYS A 41 6.84 4.66 3.98
C LYS A 41 6.62 6.13 4.33
N HIS A 42 7.67 6.94 4.26
CA HIS A 42 7.66 8.30 4.80
C HIS A 42 7.12 9.35 3.82
N HIS A 43 7.22 9.13 2.51
CA HIS A 43 6.69 10.07 1.52
C HIS A 43 5.42 9.56 0.87
N ILE A 44 5.38 8.30 0.42
CA ILE A 44 4.23 7.83 -0.37
C ILE A 44 3.08 7.43 0.55
N LEU A 45 3.29 6.47 1.43
CA LEU A 45 2.24 5.98 2.33
C LEU A 45 1.75 7.10 3.27
N ALA A 46 2.66 7.90 3.84
CA ALA A 46 2.29 9.05 4.66
C ALA A 46 1.50 10.12 3.88
N SER A 47 1.86 10.39 2.61
CA SER A 47 1.09 11.33 1.78
C SER A 47 -0.29 10.77 1.45
N LEU A 48 -0.41 9.48 1.13
CA LEU A 48 -1.69 8.81 0.86
C LEU A 48 -2.58 8.76 2.10
N GLU A 49 -1.98 8.61 3.29
CA GLU A 49 -2.67 8.70 4.58
C GLU A 49 -3.16 10.12 4.87
N GLY A 50 -2.30 11.13 4.67
CA GLY A 50 -2.68 12.54 4.83
C GLY A 50 -3.74 13.01 3.82
N GLN A 51 -3.83 12.37 2.65
CA GLN A 51 -4.88 12.59 1.65
C GLN A 51 -6.18 11.84 1.98
N GLY A 52 -6.21 11.01 3.02
CA GLY A 52 -7.38 10.21 3.38
C GLY A 52 -7.67 9.04 2.43
N VAL A 53 -6.73 8.69 1.54
CA VAL A 53 -6.92 7.60 0.56
C VAL A 53 -6.67 6.23 1.20
N LEU A 54 -5.60 6.15 1.98
CA LEU A 54 -5.22 4.94 2.72
C LEU A 54 -5.26 5.21 4.21
N TYR A 55 -5.48 4.18 5.00
CA TYR A 55 -5.30 4.24 6.44
C TYR A 55 -4.56 3.01 6.93
N LYS A 56 -3.88 3.17 8.07
CA LYS A 56 -3.08 2.10 8.68
C LYS A 56 -3.91 1.41 9.76
N LYS A 57 -4.23 0.13 9.55
CA LYS A 57 -4.96 -0.70 10.52
C LYS A 57 -4.05 -1.74 11.14
N VAL A 58 -4.21 -1.97 12.45
CA VAL A 58 -3.56 -3.11 13.10
C VAL A 58 -4.40 -4.36 12.85
N HIS A 59 -3.80 -5.35 12.21
CA HIS A 59 -4.40 -6.66 12.05
C HIS A 59 -3.75 -7.61 13.05
N ARG A 60 -4.52 -8.03 14.05
CA ARG A 60 -4.10 -9.07 15.00
C ARG A 60 -4.55 -10.40 14.48
N ASP A 61 -3.59 -11.23 14.11
CA ASP A 61 -3.88 -12.59 13.72
C ASP A 61 -4.00 -13.43 15.00
N ALA A 62 -5.20 -13.94 15.28
CA ALA A 62 -5.49 -14.71 16.50
C ALA A 62 -4.66 -16.00 16.57
N THR A 63 -4.27 -16.54 15.41
CA THR A 63 -3.53 -17.80 15.27
C THR A 63 -2.05 -17.66 15.57
N THR A 64 -1.45 -16.49 15.30
CA THR A 64 0.01 -16.30 15.42
C THR A 64 0.41 -15.29 16.51
N LEU A 65 -0.56 -14.68 17.22
CA LEU A 65 -0.34 -13.59 18.18
C LEU A 65 0.48 -12.40 17.63
N LYS A 66 0.74 -12.38 16.32
CA LYS A 66 1.49 -11.32 15.64
C LYS A 66 0.53 -10.21 15.22
N SER A 67 0.85 -9.01 15.69
CA SER A 67 0.21 -7.78 15.22
C SER A 67 0.94 -7.30 13.97
N SER A 68 0.22 -7.20 12.85
CA SER A 68 0.75 -6.70 11.59
C SER A 68 0.04 -5.40 11.24
N TRP A 69 0.79 -4.35 10.94
CA TRP A 69 0.21 -3.13 10.42
C TRP A 69 -0.02 -3.26 8.92
N ARG A 70 -1.28 -3.18 8.49
CA ARG A 70 -1.70 -3.26 7.10
C ARG A 70 -2.24 -1.91 6.64
N TRP A 71 -2.01 -1.61 5.37
CA TRP A 71 -2.55 -0.43 4.69
C TRP A 71 -3.79 -0.84 3.93
N GLU A 72 -4.87 -0.10 4.17
CA GLU A 72 -6.20 -0.36 3.62
C GLU A 72 -6.72 0.91 2.98
N PHE A 73 -7.57 0.77 1.95
CA PHE A 73 -8.27 1.93 1.40
C PHE A 73 -9.34 2.40 2.37
N THR A 74 -9.42 3.71 2.56
CA THR A 74 -10.48 4.32 3.36
C THR A 74 -11.85 4.11 2.72
N ASN A 75 -11.90 4.04 1.39
CA ASN A 75 -13.11 3.81 0.62
C ASN A 75 -12.91 2.67 -0.39
N GLU A 76 -13.80 1.68 -0.38
CA GLU A 76 -13.73 0.53 -1.29
C GLU A 76 -13.94 0.95 -2.76
N ALA A 77 -14.65 2.04 -3.02
CA ALA A 77 -14.80 2.59 -4.36
C ALA A 77 -13.47 3.04 -4.96
N ASP A 78 -12.57 3.61 -4.15
CA ASP A 78 -11.22 3.98 -4.59
C ASP A 78 -10.40 2.73 -4.94
N ALA A 79 -10.53 1.66 -4.15
CA ALA A 79 -9.85 0.41 -4.44
C ALA A 79 -10.24 -0.16 -5.82
N ALA A 80 -11.52 -0.07 -6.20
CA ALA A 80 -11.98 -0.52 -7.52
C ALA A 80 -11.31 0.26 -8.67
N LEU A 81 -11.21 1.59 -8.54
CA LEU A 81 -10.59 2.47 -9.56
C LEU A 81 -9.11 2.14 -9.82
N TYR A 82 -8.38 1.67 -8.80
CA TYR A 82 -6.96 1.34 -8.94
C TYR A 82 -6.70 -0.13 -9.29
N LYS A 83 -7.73 -0.98 -9.33
CA LYS A 83 -7.60 -2.41 -9.66
C LYS A 83 -7.35 -2.65 -11.16
N GLU A 84 -7.89 -1.78 -12.01
CA GLU A 84 -7.84 -1.88 -13.48
C GLU A 84 -6.76 -1.01 -14.14
N LEU A 85 -5.64 -0.80 -13.46
CA LEU A 85 -4.48 -0.14 -14.08
C LEU A 85 -3.89 -1.05 -15.18
N LYS A 86 -4.34 -0.84 -16.42
CA LYS A 86 -3.71 -1.32 -17.66
C LYS A 86 -2.38 -0.63 -17.90
#